data_AF-A0A146K4U5-F1
#
_entry.id   AF-A0A146K4U5-F1
#
_cell.length_a   1.000
_cell.length_b   1.000
_cell.length_c   1.000
_cell.angle_alpha   90.00
_cell.angle_beta   90.00
_cell.angle_gamma   90.00
#
_symmetry.space_group_name_H-M   'P 1'
#
loop_
_entity.id
_entity.type
_entity.pdbx_description
1 polymer ?
#
loop_
_entity_poly.entity_id
_entity_poly.type
_entity_poly.pdbx_seq_one_letter_code
_entity_poly.pdbx_strand_id
1 'polypeptide(L)'
;FVCLSCNLFVCEECKSSHSSLQHHLLPISDAFYIQISNLQSMVNERLLTKNESLMKNLNQFNLLINKLSQNEGIITQKIQNEADSLKLQVRREKAQKLSLLQPDMNKIQELIHQIDKVQAQIQSFQTQKPLQVQNQQIYIQQHTQTDNLFMQMKQLEESIQQMSFDVNTEILKDFCTDLEDIMLLQQRNSSSLKEIKLKDIQIENLQTLLAKTETDFQKELEKWIQLTQNYAEEIQMQKLKCCFCGQTFSKLAINQKCGYNNTVKQDSYEHARRAEKVVKADQKIGVE
;
A
#
# COMPACT_ATOMS: atom_id res chain seq x y z
N PHE A 1 34.63 -23.39 -32.39
CA PHE A 1 33.58 -24.24 -31.77
C PHE A 1 33.17 -23.65 -30.43
N VAL A 2 32.03 -24.03 -29.89
CA VAL A 2 31.63 -23.74 -28.51
C VAL A 2 31.56 -25.07 -27.76
N CYS A 3 32.24 -25.14 -26.63
CA CYS A 3 32.18 -26.28 -25.72
C CYS A 3 31.02 -26.08 -24.76
N LEU A 4 29.92 -26.84 -24.91
CA LEU A 4 28.74 -26.68 -24.05
C LEU A 4 29.03 -27.03 -22.58
N SER A 5 29.92 -28.00 -22.34
CA SER A 5 30.30 -28.43 -20.98
C SER A 5 31.09 -27.37 -20.20
N CYS A 6 31.84 -26.53 -20.91
CA CYS A 6 32.65 -25.46 -20.30
C CYS A 6 32.00 -24.08 -20.44
N ASN A 7 30.99 -23.96 -21.31
CA ASN A 7 30.42 -22.69 -21.76
C ASN A 7 31.47 -21.70 -22.29
N LEU A 8 32.43 -22.20 -23.10
CA LEU A 8 33.55 -21.41 -23.64
C LEU A 8 33.72 -21.60 -25.15
N PHE A 9 34.27 -20.59 -25.81
CA PHE A 9 34.74 -20.70 -27.20
C PHE A 9 36.04 -21.49 -27.25
N VAL A 10 36.14 -22.37 -28.25
CA VAL A 10 37.27 -23.27 -28.45
C VAL A 10 37.77 -23.12 -29.89
N CYS A 11 39.06 -22.81 -30.05
CA CYS A 11 39.74 -22.77 -31.35
C CYS A 11 40.05 -24.19 -31.87
N GLU A 12 40.52 -24.33 -33.12
CA GLU A 12 40.83 -25.65 -33.70
C GLU A 12 41.95 -26.39 -32.96
N GLU A 13 42.96 -25.68 -32.45
CA GLU A 13 44.08 -26.29 -31.71
C GLU A 13 43.63 -26.86 -30.36
N CYS A 14 42.73 -26.17 -29.67
CA CYS A 14 42.17 -26.62 -28.39
C CYS A 14 41.10 -27.71 -28.54
N LYS A 15 40.59 -27.94 -29.75
CA LYS A 15 39.50 -28.90 -30.03
C LYS A 15 39.87 -30.32 -29.61
N SER A 16 41.11 -30.74 -29.83
CA SER A 16 41.62 -32.08 -29.48
C SER A 16 41.63 -32.31 -27.96
N SER A 17 42.08 -31.32 -27.18
CA SER A 17 42.10 -31.34 -25.71
C SER A 17 40.70 -31.36 -25.09
N HIS A 18 39.72 -30.72 -25.74
CA HIS A 18 38.32 -30.80 -25.30
C HIS A 18 37.64 -32.10 -25.73
N SER A 19 38.01 -32.64 -26.89
CA SER A 19 37.46 -33.91 -27.39
C SER A 19 37.95 -35.11 -26.57
N SER A 20 39.20 -35.09 -26.09
CA SER A 20 39.76 -36.14 -25.23
C SER A 20 39.07 -36.20 -23.86
N LEU A 21 38.56 -35.07 -23.37
CA LEU A 21 37.73 -34.96 -22.16
C LEU A 21 36.25 -35.27 -22.40
N GLN A 22 35.87 -35.72 -23.60
CA GLN A 22 34.48 -35.99 -24.01
C GLN A 22 33.56 -34.77 -23.92
N HIS A 23 34.09 -33.55 -24.06
CA HIS A 23 33.24 -32.37 -24.06
C HIS A 23 32.47 -32.24 -25.37
N HIS A 24 31.20 -31.83 -25.28
CA HIS A 24 30.37 -31.63 -26.46
C HIS A 24 30.70 -30.29 -27.13
N LEU A 25 31.29 -30.37 -28.32
CA LEU A 25 31.71 -29.22 -29.12
C LEU A 25 30.74 -29.03 -30.28
N LEU A 26 30.17 -27.82 -30.37
CA LEU A 26 29.28 -27.44 -31.47
C LEU A 26 29.92 -26.35 -32.35
N PRO A 27 29.59 -26.29 -33.65
CA PRO A 27 29.85 -25.11 -34.46
C PRO A 27 29.24 -23.86 -33.79
N ILE A 28 29.90 -22.72 -33.96
CA ILE A 28 29.46 -21.46 -33.33
C ILE A 28 28.05 -21.08 -33.80
N SER A 29 27.74 -21.32 -35.08
CA SER A 29 26.40 -21.10 -35.64
C SER A 29 25.32 -21.86 -34.87
N ASP A 30 25.55 -23.15 -34.62
CA ASP A 30 24.54 -24.04 -34.05
C ASP A 30 24.38 -23.77 -32.55
N ALA A 31 25.49 -23.55 -31.85
CA ALA A 31 25.48 -23.12 -30.46
C ALA A 31 24.72 -21.79 -30.28
N PHE A 32 24.90 -20.83 -31.19
CA PHE A 32 24.18 -19.56 -31.17
C PHE A 32 22.67 -19.74 -31.33
N TYR A 33 22.20 -20.55 -32.30
CA TYR A 33 20.78 -20.82 -32.48
C TYR A 33 20.15 -21.54 -31.29
N ILE A 34 20.86 -22.51 -30.70
CA ILE A 34 20.40 -23.22 -29.50
C ILE A 34 20.27 -22.25 -28.32
N GLN A 35 21.28 -21.40 -28.09
CA GLN A 35 21.26 -20.43 -26.99
C GLN A 35 20.15 -19.38 -27.16
N ILE A 36 19.95 -18.86 -28.37
CA ILE A 36 18.84 -17.93 -28.65
C ILE A 36 17.49 -18.61 -28.44
N SER A 37 17.31 -19.85 -28.92
CA SER A 37 16.07 -20.59 -28.72
C SER A 37 15.78 -20.82 -27.24
N ASN A 38 16.81 -21.15 -26.46
CA ASN A 38 16.68 -21.34 -25.00
C ASN A 38 16.30 -20.03 -24.30
N LEU A 39 16.95 -18.91 -24.65
CA LEU A 39 16.61 -17.58 -24.12
C LEU A 39 15.17 -17.20 -24.48
N GLN A 40 14.75 -17.43 -25.71
CA GLN A 40 13.37 -17.18 -26.16
C GLN A 40 12.36 -18.02 -25.37
N SER A 41 12.63 -19.31 -25.14
CA SER A 41 11.77 -20.15 -24.30
C SER A 41 11.73 -19.65 -22.84
N MET A 42 12.87 -19.28 -22.25
CA MET A 42 12.91 -18.71 -20.89
C MET A 42 12.09 -17.41 -20.77
N VAL A 43 12.19 -16.52 -21.77
CA VAL A 43 11.40 -15.28 -21.80
C VAL A 43 9.92 -15.59 -21.95
N ASN A 44 9.55 -16.38 -22.96
CA ASN A 44 8.15 -16.59 -23.32
C ASN A 44 7.40 -17.48 -22.31
N GLU A 45 8.00 -18.57 -21.86
CA GLU A 45 7.31 -19.54 -21.00
C GLU A 45 7.41 -19.19 -19.53
N ARG A 46 8.53 -18.61 -19.08
CA ARG A 46 8.75 -18.35 -17.64
C ARG A 46 8.49 -16.90 -17.29
N LEU A 47 9.16 -15.95 -17.94
CA LEU A 47 9.07 -14.54 -17.55
C LEU A 47 7.71 -13.93 -17.88
N LEU A 48 7.19 -14.12 -19.10
CA LEU A 48 5.88 -13.57 -19.47
C LEU A 48 4.76 -14.17 -18.63
N THR A 49 4.73 -15.49 -18.45
CA THR A 49 3.76 -16.16 -17.58
C THR A 49 3.82 -15.65 -16.14
N LYS A 50 5.04 -15.42 -15.61
CA LYS A 50 5.19 -14.87 -14.26
C LYS A 50 4.73 -13.42 -14.18
N ASN A 51 4.99 -12.61 -15.21
CA ASN A 51 4.50 -11.24 -15.31
C ASN A 51 2.97 -11.18 -15.30
N GLU A 52 2.29 -12.03 -16.08
CA GLU A 52 0.83 -12.13 -16.08
C GLU A 52 0.27 -12.52 -14.71
N SER A 53 0.91 -13.48 -14.03
CA SER A 53 0.53 -13.87 -12.67
C SER A 53 0.70 -12.73 -11.67
N LEU A 54 1.81 -11.97 -11.75
CA LEU A 54 2.05 -10.81 -10.89
C LEU A 54 1.02 -9.70 -11.16
N MET A 55 0.68 -9.44 -12.41
CA MET A 55 -0.35 -8.46 -12.78
C MET A 55 -1.74 -8.87 -12.26
N LYS A 56 -2.09 -10.15 -12.31
CA LYS A 56 -3.33 -10.66 -11.68
C LYS A 56 -3.33 -10.43 -10.17
N ASN A 57 -2.22 -10.74 -9.49
CA ASN A 57 -2.09 -10.52 -8.04
C ASN A 57 -2.18 -9.02 -7.69
N LEU A 58 -1.54 -8.15 -8.47
CA LEU A 58 -1.62 -6.69 -8.30
C LEU A 58 -3.08 -6.22 -8.37
N ASN A 59 -3.82 -6.67 -9.39
CA ASN A 59 -5.24 -6.33 -9.53
C ASN A 59 -6.09 -6.84 -8.37
N GLN A 60 -5.81 -8.05 -7.87
CA GLN A 60 -6.48 -8.59 -6.69
C GLN A 60 -6.20 -7.75 -5.43
N PHE A 61 -4.94 -7.33 -5.22
CA PHE A 61 -4.60 -6.44 -4.11
C PHE A 61 -5.30 -5.08 -4.22
N ASN A 62 -5.36 -4.49 -5.40
CA ASN A 62 -6.11 -3.24 -5.62
C ASN A 62 -7.61 -3.40 -5.29
N LEU A 63 -8.23 -4.52 -5.66
CA LEU A 63 -9.62 -4.81 -5.28
C LEU A 63 -9.79 -4.95 -3.78
N LEU A 64 -8.85 -5.58 -3.09
CA LEU A 64 -8.87 -5.72 -1.62
C LEU A 64 -8.69 -4.37 -0.92
N ILE A 65 -7.79 -3.52 -1.41
CA ILE A 65 -7.59 -2.15 -0.89
C ILE A 65 -8.89 -1.35 -1.03
N ASN A 66 -9.54 -1.39 -2.21
CA ASN A 66 -10.81 -0.69 -2.42
C ASN A 66 -11.92 -1.21 -1.49
N LYS A 67 -12.00 -2.52 -1.29
CA LYS A 67 -12.95 -3.12 -0.33
C LYS A 67 -12.66 -2.68 1.11
N LEU A 68 -11.39 -2.61 1.51
CA LEU A 68 -11.01 -2.13 2.84
C LEU A 68 -11.45 -0.67 3.04
N SER A 69 -11.19 0.21 2.09
CA SER A 69 -11.63 1.62 2.17
C SER A 69 -13.17 1.77 2.17
N GLN A 70 -13.89 0.94 1.42
CA GLN A 70 -15.35 0.91 1.47
C GLN A 70 -15.86 0.46 2.84
N ASN A 71 -15.28 -0.61 3.40
CA ASN A 71 -15.64 -1.10 4.71
C ASN A 71 -15.35 -0.07 5.82
N GLU A 72 -14.21 0.61 5.74
CA GLU A 72 -13.88 1.73 6.61
C GLU A 72 -14.99 2.79 6.57
N GLY A 73 -15.39 3.26 5.38
CA GLY A 73 -16.47 4.23 5.24
C GLY A 73 -17.80 3.76 5.84
N ILE A 74 -18.18 2.49 5.62
CA ILE A 74 -19.39 1.90 6.19
C ILE A 74 -19.33 1.86 7.72
N ILE A 75 -18.20 1.45 8.30
CA ILE A 75 -18.00 1.38 9.75
C ILE A 75 -18.04 2.79 10.36
N THR A 76 -17.32 3.75 9.77
CA THR A 76 -17.34 5.15 10.24
C THR A 76 -18.76 5.72 10.22
N GLN A 77 -19.52 5.47 9.16
CA GLN A 77 -20.91 5.92 9.08
C GLN A 77 -21.80 5.29 10.15
N LYS A 78 -21.64 3.99 10.43
CA LYS A 78 -22.38 3.31 11.52
C LYS A 78 -22.07 3.91 12.88
N ILE A 79 -20.79 4.09 13.20
CA ILE A 79 -20.35 4.70 14.47
C ILE A 79 -20.94 6.11 14.62
N GLN A 80 -20.90 6.90 13.55
CA GLN A 80 -21.46 8.25 13.58
C GLN A 80 -22.97 8.23 13.85
N ASN A 81 -23.71 7.35 13.17
CA ASN A 81 -25.15 7.20 13.36
C ASN A 81 -25.51 6.75 14.79
N GLU A 82 -24.77 5.80 15.35
CA GLU A 82 -24.96 5.34 16.73
C GLU A 82 -24.66 6.44 17.75
N ALA A 83 -23.55 7.17 17.57
CA ALA A 83 -23.20 8.30 18.41
C ALA A 83 -24.27 9.40 18.38
N ASP A 84 -24.83 9.69 17.20
CA ASP A 84 -25.89 10.69 17.05
C ASP A 84 -27.22 10.22 17.64
N SER A 85 -27.53 8.92 17.54
CA SER A 85 -28.67 8.30 18.22
C SER A 85 -28.56 8.41 19.75
N LEU A 86 -27.39 8.07 20.32
CA LEU A 86 -27.13 8.19 21.76
C LEU A 86 -27.25 9.65 22.24
N LYS A 87 -26.68 10.61 21.49
CA LYS A 87 -26.83 12.04 21.80
C LYS A 87 -28.30 12.46 21.81
N LEU A 88 -29.10 11.98 20.86
CA LEU A 88 -30.53 12.28 20.80
C LEU A 88 -31.28 11.71 22.00
N GLN A 89 -30.98 10.47 22.39
CA GLN A 89 -31.57 9.83 23.56
C GLN A 89 -31.24 10.59 24.85
N VAL A 90 -29.98 10.96 25.07
CA VAL A 90 -29.56 11.78 26.22
C VAL A 90 -30.30 13.12 26.25
N ARG A 91 -30.46 13.79 25.10
CA ARG A 91 -31.22 15.05 25.01
C ARG A 91 -32.69 14.87 25.33
N ARG A 92 -33.31 13.77 24.90
CA ARG A 92 -34.72 13.45 25.21
C ARG A 92 -34.91 13.16 26.69
N GLU A 93 -34.07 12.32 27.27
CA GLU A 93 -34.06 12.02 28.71
C GLU A 93 -33.90 13.30 29.54
N LYS A 94 -32.94 14.16 29.16
CA LYS A 94 -32.77 15.48 29.78
C LYS A 94 -34.03 16.33 29.66
N ALA A 95 -34.61 16.45 28.47
CA ALA A 95 -35.79 17.28 28.24
C ALA A 95 -37.00 16.77 29.03
N GLN A 96 -37.20 15.45 29.09
CA GLN A 96 -38.25 14.82 29.87
C GLN A 96 -38.08 15.12 31.37
N LYS A 97 -36.89 14.88 31.93
CA LYS A 97 -36.62 15.17 33.35
C LYS A 97 -36.75 16.66 33.68
N LEU A 98 -36.29 17.54 32.80
CA LEU A 98 -36.51 18.98 32.95
C LEU A 98 -38.00 19.35 32.91
N SER A 99 -38.79 18.74 32.02
CA SER A 99 -40.23 19.00 31.94
C SER A 99 -40.99 18.58 33.20
N LEU A 100 -40.49 17.57 33.93
CA LEU A 100 -41.05 17.15 35.22
C LEU A 100 -40.65 18.12 36.36
N LEU A 101 -39.44 18.68 36.32
CA LEU A 101 -38.94 19.60 37.35
C LEU A 101 -39.41 21.06 37.17
N GLN A 102 -39.65 21.48 35.93
CA GLN A 102 -39.97 22.88 35.61
C GLN A 102 -41.24 23.41 36.30
N PRO A 103 -42.36 22.65 36.40
CA PRO A 103 -43.55 23.09 37.11
C PRO A 103 -43.28 23.35 38.59
N ASP A 104 -42.58 22.44 39.27
CA ASP A 104 -42.24 22.56 40.68
C ASP A 104 -41.32 23.76 40.91
N MET A 105 -40.30 23.94 40.06
CA MET A 105 -39.45 25.13 40.10
C MET A 105 -40.24 26.43 39.95
N ASN A 106 -41.15 26.49 38.98
CA ASN A 106 -41.99 27.66 38.77
C ASN A 106 -42.89 27.92 40.00
N LYS A 107 -43.40 26.85 40.64
CA LYS A 107 -44.24 26.97 41.83
C LYS A 107 -43.45 27.47 43.05
N ILE A 108 -42.22 26.97 43.25
CA ILE A 108 -41.32 27.47 44.29
C ILE A 108 -41.02 28.96 44.06
N GLN A 109 -40.70 29.35 42.82
CA GLN A 109 -40.46 30.76 42.49
C GLN A 109 -41.69 31.64 42.76
N GLU A 110 -42.88 31.17 42.44
CA GLU A 110 -44.13 31.86 42.76
C GLU A 110 -44.31 32.04 44.28
N LEU A 111 -44.08 30.98 45.06
CA LEU A 111 -44.18 31.03 46.52
C LEU A 111 -43.16 32.00 47.13
N ILE A 112 -41.90 32.00 46.67
CA ILE A 112 -40.88 32.96 47.09
C ILE A 112 -41.37 34.39 46.85
N HIS A 113 -41.91 34.68 45.66
CA HIS A 113 -42.42 36.01 45.35
C HIS A 113 -43.62 36.42 46.22
N GLN A 114 -44.49 35.47 46.56
CA GLN A 114 -45.60 35.71 47.48
C GLN A 114 -45.10 35.98 48.92
N ILE A 115 -44.07 35.27 49.38
CA ILE A 115 -43.41 35.53 50.67
C ILE A 115 -42.81 36.94 50.69
N ASP A 116 -42.06 37.33 49.65
CA ASP A 116 -41.48 38.67 49.55
C ASP A 116 -42.56 39.76 49.61
N LYS A 117 -43.71 39.54 48.96
CA LYS A 117 -44.85 40.45 48.98
C LYS A 117 -45.45 40.60 50.38
N VAL A 118 -45.68 39.48 51.08
CA VAL A 118 -46.18 39.50 52.47
C VAL A 118 -45.18 40.19 53.40
N GLN A 119 -43.88 39.91 53.24
CA GLN A 119 -42.82 40.56 54.01
C GLN A 119 -42.79 42.07 53.79
N ALA A 120 -42.87 42.54 52.54
CA ALA A 120 -42.93 43.96 52.21
C ALA A 120 -44.19 44.63 52.80
N GLN A 121 -45.33 43.95 52.77
CA GLN A 121 -46.56 44.43 53.40
C GLN A 121 -46.38 44.58 54.92
N ILE A 122 -45.85 43.57 55.61
CA ILE A 122 -45.59 43.63 57.06
C ILE A 122 -44.64 44.78 57.41
N GLN A 123 -43.55 44.97 56.66
CA GLN A 123 -42.61 46.08 56.86
C GLN A 123 -43.29 47.45 56.66
N SER A 124 -44.17 47.57 55.67
CA SER A 124 -44.93 48.80 55.44
C SER A 124 -45.89 49.13 56.59
N PHE A 125 -46.43 48.12 57.28
CA PHE A 125 -47.28 48.34 58.46
C PHE A 125 -46.48 48.75 59.69
N GLN A 126 -45.25 48.24 59.88
CA GLN A 126 -44.38 48.64 60.99
C GLN A 126 -43.99 50.12 60.97
N THR A 127 -44.04 50.77 59.80
CA THR A 127 -43.69 52.18 59.63
C THR A 127 -44.88 53.14 59.77
N GLN A 128 -46.11 52.64 59.87
CA GLN A 128 -47.34 53.45 60.00
C GLN A 128 -47.78 53.61 61.47
N LYS A 129 -48.24 54.81 61.86
CA LYS A 129 -48.73 55.10 63.22
C LYS A 129 -50.04 54.31 63.50
N PRO A 130 -50.22 53.74 64.70
CA PRO A 130 -51.28 52.78 64.95
C PRO A 130 -52.67 53.44 65.01
N LEU A 131 -53.55 53.09 64.06
CA LEU A 131 -54.99 53.30 64.14
C LEU A 131 -55.64 51.98 64.60
N GLN A 132 -56.13 51.95 65.84
CA GLN A 132 -56.38 50.72 66.61
C GLN A 132 -57.40 49.73 66.01
N VAL A 133 -58.33 50.15 65.15
CA VAL A 133 -59.41 49.28 64.62
C VAL A 133 -59.08 48.72 63.22
N GLN A 134 -58.47 49.52 62.33
CA GLN A 134 -58.03 49.04 61.01
C GLN A 134 -56.88 48.03 61.11
N ASN A 135 -56.01 48.18 62.12
CA ASN A 135 -54.88 47.28 62.34
C ASN A 135 -55.28 45.83 62.65
N GLN A 136 -56.46 45.61 63.25
CA GLN A 136 -56.90 44.26 63.63
C GLN A 136 -57.39 43.45 62.42
N GLN A 137 -58.10 44.09 61.49
CA GLN A 137 -58.51 43.45 60.22
C GLN A 137 -57.31 43.16 59.32
N ILE A 138 -56.36 44.10 59.25
CA ILE A 138 -55.11 43.92 58.50
C ILE A 138 -54.29 42.76 59.09
N TYR A 139 -54.17 42.69 60.42
CA TYR A 139 -53.49 41.59 61.10
C TYR A 139 -54.11 40.23 60.76
N ILE A 140 -55.43 40.12 60.85
CA ILE A 140 -56.15 38.87 60.51
C ILE A 140 -55.90 38.51 59.03
N GLN A 141 -55.94 39.48 58.13
CA GLN A 141 -55.71 39.24 56.70
C GLN A 141 -54.28 38.76 56.41
N GLN A 142 -53.27 39.37 57.04
CA GLN A 142 -51.86 38.97 56.91
C GLN A 142 -51.58 37.60 57.52
N HIS A 143 -52.17 37.31 58.69
CA HIS A 143 -52.08 36.00 59.33
C HIS A 143 -52.68 34.91 58.42
N THR A 144 -53.87 35.14 57.87
CA THR A 144 -54.54 34.19 56.96
C THR A 144 -53.74 33.97 55.68
N GLN A 145 -53.12 35.01 55.13
CA GLN A 145 -52.24 34.89 53.96
C GLN A 145 -50.97 34.07 54.28
N THR A 146 -50.39 34.28 55.46
CA THR A 146 -49.20 33.55 55.92
C THR A 146 -49.50 32.07 56.16
N ASP A 147 -50.63 31.75 56.81
CA ASP A 147 -51.07 30.36 57.03
C ASP A 147 -51.34 29.63 55.70
N ASN A 148 -51.96 30.32 54.74
CA ASN A 148 -52.19 29.77 53.41
C ASN A 148 -50.89 29.48 52.65
N LEU A 149 -49.89 30.36 52.75
CA LEU A 149 -48.56 30.12 52.18
C LEU A 149 -47.89 28.91 52.84
N PHE A 150 -47.98 28.81 54.16
CA PHE A 150 -47.40 27.69 54.91
C PHE A 150 -48.03 26.35 54.50
N MET A 151 -49.35 26.31 54.33
CA MET A 151 -50.06 25.14 53.84
C MET A 151 -49.67 24.76 52.41
N GLN A 152 -49.52 25.74 51.51
CA GLN A 152 -49.08 25.49 50.13
C GLN A 152 -47.64 24.98 50.07
N MET A 153 -46.73 25.50 50.90
CA MET A 153 -45.36 25.01 51.00
C MET A 153 -45.30 23.56 51.49
N LYS A 154 -46.09 23.23 52.51
CA LYS A 154 -46.14 21.87 53.06
C LYS A 154 -46.67 20.86 52.03
N GLN A 155 -47.73 21.22 51.30
CA GLN A 155 -48.26 20.39 50.21
C GLN A 155 -47.23 20.19 49.09
N LEU A 156 -46.45 21.22 48.79
CA LEU A 156 -45.39 21.13 47.79
C LEU A 156 -44.26 20.20 48.25
N GLU A 157 -43.79 20.32 49.50
CA GLU A 157 -42.78 19.42 50.09
C GLU A 157 -43.20 17.95 50.03
N GLU A 158 -44.48 17.66 50.28
CA GLU A 158 -45.03 16.30 50.19
C GLU A 158 -45.17 15.81 48.73
N SER A 159 -45.29 16.73 47.77
CA SER A 159 -45.49 16.42 46.34
C SER A 159 -44.19 16.27 45.54
N ILE A 160 -43.08 16.87 45.98
CA ILE A 160 -41.78 16.74 45.32
C ILE A 160 -41.33 15.28 45.48
N GLN A 161 -41.57 14.47 44.46
CA GLN A 161 -41.10 13.10 44.40
C GLN A 161 -39.57 13.10 44.32
N GLN A 162 -38.90 12.32 45.18
CA GLN A 162 -37.50 11.97 44.98
C GLN A 162 -37.37 11.18 43.67
N MET A 163 -37.15 11.87 42.56
CA MET A 163 -36.81 11.21 41.30
C MET A 163 -35.41 10.61 41.45
N SER A 164 -35.30 9.28 41.30
CA SER A 164 -33.99 8.66 41.15
C SER A 164 -33.44 9.01 39.77
N PHE A 165 -32.24 9.59 39.75
CA PHE A 165 -31.51 9.83 38.53
C PHE A 165 -30.55 8.66 38.30
N ASP A 166 -31.07 7.45 38.32
CA ASP A 166 -30.25 6.28 38.03
C ASP A 166 -29.79 6.37 36.57
N VAL A 167 -28.48 6.41 36.39
CA VAL A 167 -27.86 6.25 35.08
C VAL A 167 -28.21 4.83 34.65
N ASN A 168 -28.85 4.68 33.49
CA ASN A 168 -29.15 3.35 32.96
C ASN A 168 -27.83 2.61 32.70
N THR A 169 -27.46 1.72 33.62
CA THR A 169 -26.16 1.05 33.68
C THR A 169 -26.03 -0.07 32.66
N GLU A 170 -27.13 -0.49 32.02
CA GLU A 170 -27.10 -1.46 30.91
C GLU A 170 -26.31 -0.90 29.72
N ILE A 171 -26.51 0.38 29.37
CA ILE A 171 -25.78 1.03 28.26
C ILE A 171 -24.26 1.08 28.55
N LEU A 172 -23.87 1.21 29.82
CA LEU A 172 -22.46 1.20 30.22
C LEU A 172 -21.85 -0.20 30.17
N LYS A 173 -22.64 -1.25 30.43
CA LYS A 173 -22.16 -2.64 30.35
C LYS A 173 -21.87 -3.05 28.91
N ASP A 174 -22.77 -2.74 27.98
CA ASP A 174 -22.59 -3.08 26.56
C ASP A 174 -21.31 -2.42 25.99
N PHE A 175 -21.09 -1.15 26.33
CA PHE A 175 -19.90 -0.40 25.92
C PHE A 175 -18.58 -0.97 26.49
N CYS A 176 -18.62 -1.54 27.71
CA CYS A 176 -17.45 -2.19 28.31
C CYS A 176 -17.09 -3.50 27.60
N THR A 177 -18.10 -4.31 27.22
CA THR A 177 -17.87 -5.52 26.41
C THR A 177 -17.28 -5.21 25.04
N ASP A 178 -17.76 -4.15 24.38
CA ASP A 178 -17.23 -3.74 23.08
C ASP A 178 -15.76 -3.28 23.17
N LEU A 179 -15.37 -2.64 24.28
CA LEU A 179 -13.97 -2.24 24.51
C LEU A 179 -13.03 -3.43 24.70
N GLU A 180 -13.46 -4.48 25.41
CA GLU A 180 -12.68 -5.71 25.58
C GLU A 180 -12.44 -6.41 24.23
N ASP A 181 -13.46 -6.46 23.37
CA ASP A 181 -13.35 -7.00 22.02
C ASP A 181 -12.39 -6.18 21.13
N ILE A 182 -12.41 -4.85 21.25
CA ILE A 182 -11.45 -3.97 20.56
C ILE A 182 -10.01 -4.24 21.02
N MET A 183 -9.79 -4.47 22.31
CA MET A 183 -8.46 -4.80 22.84
C MET A 183 -7.96 -6.16 22.33
N LEU A 184 -8.83 -7.16 22.24
CA LEU A 184 -8.49 -8.48 21.65
C LEU A 184 -8.14 -8.36 20.16
N LEU A 185 -8.85 -7.52 19.40
CA LEU A 185 -8.53 -7.23 18.01
C LEU A 185 -7.17 -6.53 17.86
N GLN A 186 -6.84 -5.56 18.72
CA GLN A 186 -5.52 -4.93 18.75
C GLN A 186 -4.41 -5.95 19.03
N GLN A 187 -4.63 -6.88 19.96
CA GLN A 187 -3.67 -7.93 20.26
C GLN A 187 -3.45 -8.87 19.05
N ARG A 188 -4.51 -9.23 18.32
CA ARG A 188 -4.39 -9.97 17.05
C ARG A 188 -3.68 -9.18 15.95
N ASN A 189 -3.84 -7.87 15.89
CA ASN A 189 -3.15 -7.04 14.89
C ASN A 189 -1.64 -6.94 15.14
N SER A 190 -1.18 -7.18 16.37
CA SER A 190 0.26 -7.20 16.70
C SER A 190 1.04 -8.32 16.00
N SER A 191 0.42 -9.48 15.73
CA SER A 191 1.04 -10.56 14.97
C SER A 191 1.11 -10.23 13.48
N SER A 192 0.09 -9.56 12.94
CA SER A 192 0.07 -9.06 11.56
C SER A 192 1.19 -8.04 11.31
N LEU A 193 1.48 -7.18 12.30
CA LEU A 193 2.60 -6.24 12.26
C LEU A 193 3.98 -6.92 12.15
N LYS A 194 4.17 -8.08 12.80
CA LYS A 194 5.40 -8.86 12.65
C LYS A 194 5.52 -9.45 11.24
N GLU A 195 4.42 -9.92 10.67
CA GLU A 195 4.39 -10.46 9.31
C GLU A 195 4.69 -9.38 8.26
N ILE A 196 4.17 -8.16 8.43
CA ILE A 196 4.48 -7.01 7.56
C ILE A 196 5.98 -6.72 7.56
N LYS A 197 6.60 -6.62 8.75
CA LYS A 197 8.05 -6.38 8.87
C LYS A 197 8.89 -7.46 8.19
N LEU A 198 8.47 -8.72 8.27
CA LEU A 198 9.16 -9.82 7.58
C LEU A 198 9.06 -9.69 6.05
N LYS A 199 7.89 -9.28 5.53
CA LYS A 199 7.70 -9.02 4.10
C LYS A 199 8.53 -7.82 3.62
N ASP A 200 8.63 -6.77 4.42
CA ASP A 200 9.46 -5.60 4.10
C ASP A 200 10.94 -5.99 3.96
N ILE A 201 11.48 -6.79 4.89
CA ILE A 201 12.84 -7.32 4.82
C ILE A 201 13.04 -8.18 3.55
N GLN A 202 12.04 -9.00 3.19
CA GLN A 202 12.11 -9.80 1.97
C GLN A 202 12.13 -8.92 0.70
N ILE A 203 11.33 -7.85 0.67
CA ILE A 203 11.31 -6.90 -0.44
C ILE A 203 12.67 -6.22 -0.59
N GLU A 204 13.25 -5.73 0.52
CA GLU A 204 14.57 -5.09 0.52
C GLU A 204 15.67 -6.04 0.02
N ASN A 205 15.65 -7.30 0.47
CA ASN A 205 16.58 -8.33 -0.01
C ASN A 205 16.44 -8.59 -1.52
N LEU A 206 15.21 -8.67 -2.03
CA LEU A 206 14.94 -8.87 -3.45
C LEU A 206 15.38 -7.68 -4.30
N GLN A 207 15.14 -6.45 -3.83
CA GLN A 207 15.61 -5.23 -4.49
C GLN A 207 17.15 -5.18 -4.56
N THR A 208 17.81 -5.54 -3.46
CA THR A 208 19.28 -5.62 -3.40
C THR A 208 19.83 -6.65 -4.37
N LEU A 209 19.20 -7.84 -4.43
CA LEU A 209 19.58 -8.89 -5.37
C LEU A 209 19.39 -8.44 -6.82
N LEU A 210 18.26 -7.80 -7.14
CA LEU A 210 17.97 -7.28 -8.47
C LEU A 210 19.04 -6.29 -8.92
N ALA A 211 19.34 -5.28 -8.10
CA ALA A 211 20.36 -4.27 -8.40
C ALA A 211 21.75 -4.91 -8.63
N LYS A 212 22.09 -5.93 -7.84
CA LYS A 212 23.33 -6.70 -8.04
C LYS A 212 23.34 -7.43 -9.38
N THR A 213 22.25 -8.13 -9.71
CA THR A 213 22.15 -8.87 -10.98
C THR A 213 22.19 -7.95 -12.20
N GLU A 214 21.58 -6.76 -12.13
CA GLU A 214 21.67 -5.74 -13.18
C GLU A 214 23.11 -5.25 -13.38
N THR A 215 23.82 -5.01 -12.27
CA THR A 215 25.23 -4.61 -12.30
C THR A 215 26.12 -5.70 -12.90
N ASP A 216 25.89 -6.96 -12.53
CA ASP A 216 26.65 -8.10 -13.06
C ASP A 216 26.38 -8.30 -14.57
N PHE A 217 25.12 -8.14 -15.00
CA PHE A 217 24.74 -8.19 -16.41
C PHE A 217 25.39 -7.07 -17.22
N GLN A 218 25.40 -5.83 -16.72
CA GLN A 218 26.06 -4.70 -17.39
C GLN A 218 27.56 -4.96 -17.59
N LYS A 219 28.24 -5.47 -16.57
CA LYS A 219 29.68 -5.83 -16.67
C LYS A 219 29.92 -6.93 -17.69
N GLU A 220 29.03 -7.93 -17.76
CA GLU A 220 29.15 -8.99 -18.74
C GLU A 220 28.94 -8.44 -20.17
N LEU A 221 27.92 -7.61 -20.36
CA LEU A 221 27.65 -6.95 -21.64
C LEU A 221 28.84 -6.10 -22.11
N GLU A 222 29.46 -5.33 -21.21
CA GLU A 222 30.67 -4.55 -21.52
C GLU A 222 31.83 -5.43 -21.98
N LYS A 223 32.05 -6.58 -21.32
CA LYS A 223 33.06 -7.56 -21.76
C LYS A 223 32.77 -8.11 -23.16
N TRP A 224 31.51 -8.42 -23.47
CA TRP A 224 31.11 -8.88 -24.80
C TRP A 224 31.35 -7.81 -25.87
N ILE A 225 31.04 -6.55 -25.57
CA ILE A 225 31.33 -5.41 -26.45
C ILE A 225 32.84 -5.30 -26.69
N GLN A 226 33.64 -5.36 -25.63
CA GLN A 226 35.10 -5.26 -25.72
C GLN A 226 35.71 -6.42 -26.52
N LEU A 227 35.28 -7.66 -26.27
CA LEU A 227 35.73 -8.83 -27.03
C LEU A 227 35.39 -8.69 -28.51
N THR A 228 34.19 -8.20 -28.84
CA THR A 228 33.77 -7.97 -30.22
C THR A 228 34.63 -6.89 -30.90
N GLN A 229 34.97 -5.83 -30.18
CA GLN A 229 35.85 -4.77 -30.69
C GLN A 229 37.27 -5.27 -30.90
N ASN A 230 37.86 -5.97 -29.93
CA ASN A 230 39.20 -6.55 -30.04
C ASN A 230 39.28 -7.52 -31.24
N TYR A 231 38.28 -8.39 -31.39
CA TYR A 231 38.21 -9.32 -32.52
C TYR A 231 38.09 -8.59 -33.87
N ALA A 232 37.28 -7.53 -33.94
CA ALA A 232 37.18 -6.72 -35.15
C ALA A 232 38.50 -6.01 -35.50
N GLU A 233 39.26 -5.59 -34.48
CA GLU A 233 40.58 -4.98 -34.66
C GLU A 233 41.64 -5.99 -35.08
N GLU A 234 41.65 -7.19 -34.49
CA GLU A 234 42.52 -8.30 -34.93
C GLU A 234 42.29 -8.67 -36.39
N ILE A 235 41.02 -8.79 -36.82
CA ILE A 235 40.67 -9.04 -38.23
C ILE A 235 41.20 -7.92 -39.13
N GLN A 236 41.08 -6.66 -38.69
CA GLN A 236 41.58 -5.51 -39.43
C GLN A 236 43.11 -5.50 -39.53
N MET A 237 43.82 -5.83 -38.45
CA MET A 237 45.29 -5.91 -38.41
C MET A 237 45.83 -6.99 -39.34
N GLN A 238 45.14 -8.12 -39.46
CA GLN A 238 45.53 -9.20 -40.38
C GLN A 238 45.32 -8.85 -41.86
N LYS A 239 44.86 -7.63 -42.19
CA LYS A 239 44.62 -7.11 -43.56
C LYS A 239 43.86 -8.11 -44.43
N LEU A 240 42.95 -8.86 -43.82
CA LEU A 240 42.23 -9.93 -44.49
C LEU A 240 41.44 -9.35 -45.66
N LYS A 241 41.45 -10.05 -46.79
CA LYS A 241 40.67 -9.70 -47.98
C LYS A 241 39.67 -10.80 -48.25
N CYS A 242 38.48 -10.43 -48.69
CA CYS A 242 37.51 -11.40 -49.17
C CYS A 242 38.12 -12.17 -50.35
N CYS A 243 38.19 -13.50 -50.27
CA CYS A 243 38.74 -14.33 -51.34
C CYS A 243 37.92 -14.30 -52.64
N PHE A 244 36.69 -13.77 -52.60
CA PHE A 244 35.81 -13.65 -53.78
C PHE A 244 35.90 -12.28 -54.44
N CYS A 245 35.71 -11.19 -53.69
CA CYS A 245 35.70 -9.83 -54.24
C CYS A 245 37.01 -9.05 -54.01
N GLY A 246 37.96 -9.60 -53.27
CA GLY A 246 39.24 -8.94 -52.94
C GLY A 246 39.12 -7.75 -51.97
N GLN A 247 37.91 -7.40 -51.54
CA GLN A 247 37.68 -6.27 -50.65
C GLN A 247 38.28 -6.55 -49.27
N THR A 248 39.04 -5.58 -48.75
CA THR A 248 39.62 -5.66 -47.40
C THR A 248 38.51 -5.59 -46.36
N PHE A 249 38.58 -6.46 -45.36
CA PHE A 249 37.66 -6.44 -44.23
C PHE A 249 37.88 -5.15 -43.43
N SER A 250 36.88 -4.26 -43.44
CA SER A 250 36.83 -3.04 -42.63
C SER A 250 35.80 -3.22 -41.52
N LYS A 251 35.82 -2.34 -40.49
CA LYS A 251 34.83 -2.36 -39.38
C LYS A 251 33.36 -2.36 -39.87
N LEU A 252 33.09 -1.79 -41.04
CA LEU A 252 31.74 -1.76 -41.65
C LEU A 252 31.44 -2.96 -42.55
N ALA A 253 32.47 -3.61 -43.11
CA ALA A 253 32.31 -4.74 -44.04
C ALA A 253 32.37 -6.10 -43.34
N ILE A 254 32.93 -6.16 -42.13
CA ILE A 254 32.85 -7.32 -41.23
C ILE A 254 31.37 -7.64 -40.98
N ASN A 255 30.98 -8.89 -41.25
CA ASN A 255 29.61 -9.42 -41.18
C ASN A 255 28.62 -8.93 -42.27
N GLN A 256 29.06 -8.17 -43.28
CA GLN A 256 28.23 -7.88 -44.45
C GLN A 256 28.32 -9.00 -45.50
N LYS A 257 27.20 -9.29 -46.17
CA LYS A 257 27.15 -10.30 -47.24
C LYS A 257 27.93 -9.81 -48.47
N CYS A 258 28.89 -10.60 -48.94
CA CYS A 258 29.61 -10.32 -50.18
C CYS A 258 28.71 -10.58 -51.40
N GLY A 259 28.50 -9.54 -52.22
CA GLY A 259 27.66 -9.63 -53.43
C GLY A 259 28.14 -10.65 -54.46
N TYR A 260 29.45 -10.87 -54.57
CA TYR A 260 30.05 -11.88 -55.47
C TYR A 260 30.03 -13.31 -54.91
N ASN A 261 29.94 -13.47 -53.58
CA ASN A 261 29.84 -14.78 -52.95
C ASN A 261 28.45 -15.40 -53.19
N ASN A 262 27.40 -14.57 -53.20
CA ASN A 262 26.00 -15.02 -53.40
C ASN A 262 25.71 -15.60 -54.80
N THR A 263 26.57 -15.33 -55.79
CA THR A 263 26.38 -15.83 -57.17
C THR A 263 27.04 -17.19 -57.43
N VAL A 264 27.88 -17.67 -56.52
CA VAL A 264 28.58 -18.95 -56.67
C VAL A 264 27.83 -20.03 -55.90
N LYS A 265 27.33 -21.06 -56.60
CA LYS A 265 26.71 -22.22 -55.94
C LYS A 265 27.74 -22.87 -55.00
N GLN A 266 27.37 -23.07 -53.73
CA GLN A 266 28.12 -23.92 -52.79
C GLN A 266 28.38 -25.27 -53.49
N ASP A 267 29.63 -25.75 -53.45
CA ASP A 267 30.14 -26.97 -54.10
C ASP A 267 30.48 -26.92 -55.60
N SER A 268 30.52 -25.74 -56.24
CA SER A 268 31.05 -25.66 -57.61
C SER A 268 32.59 -25.77 -57.66
N TYR A 269 33.11 -26.49 -58.67
CA TYR A 269 34.55 -26.64 -58.94
C TYR A 269 35.29 -25.29 -59.02
N GLU A 270 34.61 -24.23 -59.45
CA GLU A 270 35.17 -22.87 -59.51
C GLU A 270 35.38 -22.23 -58.12
N HIS A 271 34.53 -22.58 -57.14
CA HIS A 271 34.65 -22.14 -55.75
C HIS A 271 35.93 -22.71 -55.11
N ALA A 272 36.16 -24.01 -55.26
CA ALA A 272 37.35 -24.70 -54.74
C ALA A 272 38.64 -24.24 -55.44
N ARG A 273 38.61 -24.09 -56.78
CA ARG A 273 39.79 -23.68 -57.58
C ARG A 273 40.24 -22.24 -57.32
N ARG A 274 39.32 -21.32 -56.97
CA ARG A 274 39.68 -19.94 -56.58
C ARG A 274 40.20 -19.85 -55.14
N ALA A 275 39.59 -20.58 -54.21
CA ALA A 275 40.12 -20.69 -52.85
C ALA A 275 41.56 -21.24 -52.85
N GLU A 276 41.85 -22.29 -53.62
CA GLU A 276 43.20 -22.83 -53.79
C GLU A 276 44.19 -21.81 -54.40
N LYS A 277 43.76 -20.98 -55.36
CA LYS A 277 44.62 -19.96 -55.97
C LYS A 277 45.01 -18.85 -54.99
N VAL A 278 44.11 -18.45 -54.09
CA VAL A 278 44.39 -17.44 -53.07
C VAL A 278 45.37 -18.00 -52.03
N VAL A 279 45.15 -19.24 -51.55
CA VAL A 279 46.06 -19.91 -50.61
C VAL A 279 47.47 -20.10 -51.21
N LYS A 280 47.58 -20.46 -52.50
CA LYS A 280 48.88 -20.59 -53.21
C LYS A 280 49.58 -19.25 -53.47
N ALA A 281 48.83 -18.15 -53.53
CA ALA A 281 49.40 -16.81 -53.69
C ALA A 281 49.94 -16.27 -52.36
N ASP A 282 49.25 -16.52 -51.24
CA ASP A 282 49.69 -16.08 -49.91
C ASP A 282 50.90 -16.89 -49.41
N GLN A 283 51.02 -18.19 -49.76
CA GLN A 283 52.23 -18.99 -49.49
C GLN A 283 53.49 -18.48 -50.23
N LYS A 284 53.36 -17.66 -51.26
CA LYS A 284 54.50 -17.05 -51.97
C LYS A 284 54.96 -15.71 -51.36
N ILE A 285 54.27 -15.19 -50.35
CA ILE A 285 54.58 -13.88 -49.74
C ILE A 285 55.36 -14.04 -48.41
N GLY A 286 55.73 -15.25 -48.01
CA GLY A 286 56.59 -15.49 -46.84
C GLY A 286 57.85 -16.28 -47.20
N VAL A 287 58.93 -15.59 -47.56
CA VAL A 287 60.27 -15.59 -46.93
C VAL A 287 61.10 -14.52 -47.65
N GLU A 288 61.19 -13.34 -47.06
CA GLU A 288 62.41 -12.51 -47.00
C GLU A 288 62.58 -12.05 -45.55
#